data_AF-A0A2N2JIF1-F1
#
_entry.id   AF-A0A2N2JIF1-F1
#
_cell.length_a   1.000
_cell.length_b   1.000
_cell.length_c   1.000
_cell.angle_alpha   90.00
_cell.angle_beta   90.00
_cell.angle_gamma   90.00
#
_symmetry.space_group_name_H-M   'P 1'
#
loop_
_entity.id
_entity.type
_entity.pdbx_description
1 polymer ?
#
loop_
_entity_poly.entity_id
_entity_poly.type
_entity_poly.pdbx_seq_one_letter_code
_entity_poly.pdbx_strand_id
1 'polypeptide(L)'
;MRQELVDAGHDVNIVSIHAASAAANQGALIDECAFPLLQDTAEVDAWGQLGGQKDDFFVLDAAGDVVAHLVLAEVNTNLSTDDGYANVRGALLAAEPTP
;
A
#
# COMPACT_ATOMS: atom_id res chain seq x y z
N MET A 1 2.83 10.20 5.16
CA MET A 1 3.89 9.28 4.69
C MET A 1 4.48 9.66 3.35
N ARG A 2 3.79 9.56 2.19
CA ARG A 2 4.43 9.81 0.88
C ARG A 2 5.17 11.16 0.80
N GLN A 3 4.49 12.27 1.11
CA GLN A 3 5.12 13.59 1.05
C GLN A 3 6.31 13.71 2.00
N GLU A 4 6.22 13.15 3.21
CA GLU A 4 7.34 13.11 4.17
C GLU A 4 8.55 12.37 3.61
N LEU A 5 8.35 11.23 2.93
CA LEU A 5 9.43 10.46 2.31
C LEU A 5 10.07 11.24 1.15
N VAL A 6 9.24 11.87 0.30
CA VAL A 6 9.73 12.73 -0.79
C VAL A 6 10.54 13.91 -0.26
N ASP A 7 10.06 14.58 0.79
CA ASP A 7 10.76 15.71 1.42
C ASP A 7 12.10 15.26 2.06
N ALA A 8 12.21 13.99 2.44
CA ALA A 8 13.44 13.37 2.94
C ALA A 8 14.36 12.84 1.83
N GLY A 9 13.99 12.96 0.55
CA GLY A 9 14.81 12.57 -0.60
C GLY A 9 14.57 11.15 -1.14
N HIS A 10 13.52 10.48 -0.67
CA HIS A 10 13.11 9.14 -1.11
C HIS A 10 12.08 9.22 -2.23
N ASP A 11 12.26 8.45 -3.32
CA ASP A 11 11.30 8.40 -4.43
C ASP A 11 10.31 7.25 -4.23
N VAL A 12 9.15 7.57 -3.65
CA VAL A 12 8.12 6.58 -3.31
C VAL A 12 6.77 6.94 -3.92
N ASN A 13 6.15 5.95 -4.55
CA ASN A 13 4.77 6.01 -5.03
C ASN A 13 3.89 5.07 -4.21
N ILE A 14 2.66 5.52 -3.94
CA ILE A 14 1.66 4.74 -3.21
C ILE A 14 0.44 4.64 -4.10
N VAL A 15 -0.02 3.41 -4.31
CA VAL A 15 -1.25 3.07 -5.03
C VAL A 15 -2.03 2.12 -4.14
N SER A 16 -3.34 2.31 -4.07
CA SER A 16 -4.22 1.35 -3.40
C SER A 16 -5.04 0.56 -4.41
N ILE A 17 -5.36 -0.68 -4.04
CA ILE A 17 -6.34 -1.51 -4.73
C ILE A 17 -7.52 -1.68 -3.79
N HIS A 18 -8.69 -1.20 -4.20
CA HIS A 18 -9.94 -1.42 -3.48
C HIS A 18 -10.62 -2.67 -4.03
N ALA A 19 -10.87 -3.63 -3.14
CA ALA A 19 -11.39 -4.94 -3.54
C ALA A 19 -12.73 -4.84 -4.30
N ALA A 20 -12.92 -5.70 -5.29
CA ALA A 20 -14.16 -5.78 -6.07
C ALA A 20 -15.40 -6.01 -5.19
N SER A 21 -15.23 -6.80 -4.12
CA SER A 21 -16.29 -7.09 -3.14
C SER A 21 -16.72 -5.86 -2.31
N ALA A 22 -15.91 -4.81 -2.29
CA ALA A 22 -16.13 -3.61 -1.49
C ALA A 22 -16.49 -2.37 -2.34
N ALA A 23 -16.78 -2.55 -3.63
CA ALA A 23 -17.09 -1.47 -4.57
C ALA A 23 -18.21 -0.52 -4.09
N ALA A 24 -19.16 -1.00 -3.26
CA ALA A 24 -20.19 -0.16 -2.65
C ALA A 24 -19.63 1.00 -1.79
N ASN A 25 -18.41 0.86 -1.26
CA ASN A 25 -17.73 1.87 -0.46
C ASN A 25 -16.79 2.78 -1.26
N GLN A 26 -16.69 2.59 -2.59
CA GLN A 26 -15.76 3.33 -3.45
C GLN A 26 -15.95 4.85 -3.34
N GLY A 27 -17.20 5.32 -3.28
CA GLY A 27 -17.50 6.75 -3.22
C GLY A 27 -16.85 7.45 -2.02
N ALA A 28 -16.94 6.85 -0.83
CA ALA A 28 -16.32 7.39 0.38
C ALA A 28 -14.79 7.46 0.28
N LEU A 29 -14.16 6.52 -0.44
CA LEU A 29 -12.71 6.55 -0.65
C LEU A 29 -12.30 7.62 -1.66
N ILE A 30 -13.10 7.84 -2.72
CA ILE A 30 -12.83 8.89 -3.70
C ILE A 30 -12.88 10.28 -3.05
N ASP A 31 -13.76 10.49 -2.07
CA ASP A 31 -13.90 11.77 -1.39
C ASP A 31 -12.74 12.08 -0.41
N GLU A 32 -12.10 11.04 0.14
CA GLU A 32 -11.08 11.17 1.21
C GLU A 32 -9.64 10.93 0.73
N CYS A 33 -9.43 10.11 -0.29
CA CYS A 33 -8.09 9.72 -0.73
C CYS A 33 -7.47 10.72 -1.71
N ALA A 34 -6.23 11.16 -1.42
CA ALA A 34 -5.44 12.03 -2.29
C ALA A 34 -4.42 11.27 -3.16
N PHE A 35 -4.48 9.94 -3.17
CA PHE A 35 -3.57 9.06 -3.91
C PHE A 35 -4.34 8.17 -4.90
N PRO A 36 -3.68 7.63 -5.95
CA PRO A 36 -4.33 6.76 -6.90
C PRO A 36 -5.03 5.57 -6.23
N LEU A 37 -6.34 5.47 -6.45
CA LEU A 37 -7.21 4.38 -5.99
C LEU A 37 -7.66 3.56 -7.20
N LEU A 38 -7.17 2.33 -7.32
CA LEU A 38 -7.62 1.38 -8.31
C LEU A 38 -8.83 0.62 -7.76
N GLN A 39 -9.97 0.75 -8.41
CA GLN A 39 -11.12 -0.10 -8.11
C GLN A 39 -10.97 -1.42 -8.85
N ASP A 40 -10.79 -2.51 -8.10
CA ASP A 40 -10.70 -3.84 -8.68
C ASP A 40 -12.07 -4.32 -9.17
N THR A 41 -12.05 -5.26 -10.12
CA THR A 41 -13.25 -5.90 -10.66
C THR A 41 -13.15 -7.41 -10.49
N ALA A 42 -14.29 -8.11 -10.47
CA ALA A 42 -14.29 -9.57 -10.37
C ALA A 42 -13.66 -10.25 -11.60
N GLU A 43 -13.54 -9.54 -12.72
CA GLU A 43 -12.97 -10.05 -13.97
C GLU A 43 -11.43 -9.99 -13.95
N VAL A 44 -10.88 -8.92 -13.36
CA VAL A 44 -9.42 -8.75 -13.22
C VAL A 44 -8.93 -9.44 -11.96
N ASP A 45 -9.61 -9.27 -10.82
CA ASP A 45 -9.23 -9.84 -9.52
C ASP A 45 -7.75 -9.59 -9.18
N ALA A 46 -7.28 -8.35 -9.38
CA ALA A 46 -5.88 -8.01 -9.11
C ALA A 46 -5.52 -8.20 -7.63
N TRP A 47 -6.45 -7.85 -6.73
CA TRP A 47 -6.29 -8.06 -5.29
C TRP A 47 -6.14 -9.55 -4.96
N GLY A 48 -6.98 -10.41 -5.53
CA GLY A 48 -6.90 -11.86 -5.33
C GLY A 48 -5.64 -12.48 -5.97
N GLN A 49 -5.24 -12.04 -7.16
CA GLN A 49 -4.04 -12.52 -7.85
C GLN A 49 -2.74 -12.21 -7.10
N LEU A 50 -2.69 -11.09 -6.36
CA LEU A 50 -1.56 -10.76 -5.48
C LEU A 50 -1.57 -11.55 -4.16
N GLY A 51 -2.61 -12.34 -3.89
CA GLY A 51 -2.82 -12.94 -2.58
C GLY A 51 -3.13 -11.90 -1.51
N GLY A 52 -3.73 -10.78 -1.92
CA GLY A 52 -4.03 -9.64 -1.07
C GLY A 52 -4.93 -10.00 0.11
N GLN A 53 -4.73 -9.28 1.20
CA GLN A 53 -5.57 -9.29 2.39
C GLN A 53 -6.12 -7.90 2.66
N LYS A 54 -6.94 -7.77 3.71
CA LYS A 54 -7.46 -6.46 4.09
C LYS A 54 -6.34 -5.66 4.77
N ASP A 55 -6.16 -4.42 4.32
CA ASP A 55 -5.22 -3.43 4.89
C ASP A 55 -3.75 -3.91 4.88
N ASP A 56 -3.38 -4.77 3.93
CA ASP A 56 -2.01 -5.20 3.71
C ASP A 56 -1.25 -4.25 2.76
N PHE A 57 0.08 -4.40 2.72
CA PHE A 57 0.94 -3.60 1.86
C PHE A 57 1.91 -4.50 1.10
N PHE A 58 1.97 -4.32 -0.22
CA PHE A 58 3.03 -4.85 -1.05
C PHE A 58 4.05 -3.73 -1.29
N VAL A 59 5.31 -3.98 -0.95
CA VAL A 59 6.42 -3.08 -1.23
C VAL A 59 7.17 -3.62 -2.43
N LEU A 60 7.22 -2.81 -3.48
CA LEU A 60 7.91 -3.12 -4.72
C LEU A 60 9.17 -2.27 -4.81
N ASP A 61 10.25 -2.84 -5.35
CA ASP A 61 11.44 -2.08 -5.70
C ASP A 61 11.28 -1.34 -7.04
N ALA A 62 12.35 -0.66 -7.48
CA ALA A 62 12.34 0.09 -8.74
C ALA A 62 12.27 -0.79 -10.00
N ALA A 63 12.57 -2.10 -9.89
CA ALA A 63 12.39 -3.06 -10.98
C ALA A 63 10.94 -3.58 -11.06
N GLY A 64 10.14 -3.32 -10.02
CA GLY A 64 8.76 -3.81 -9.89
C GLY A 64 8.68 -5.18 -9.21
N ASP A 65 9.76 -5.64 -8.60
CA ASP A 65 9.77 -6.89 -7.85
C ASP A 65 9.22 -6.67 -6.44
N VAL A 66 8.35 -7.58 -5.96
CA VAL A 66 7.84 -7.53 -4.58
C VAL A 66 8.96 -7.93 -3.63
N VAL A 67 9.43 -6.98 -2.83
CA VAL A 67 10.51 -7.17 -1.85
C VAL A 67 10.00 -7.30 -0.42
N ALA A 68 8.77 -6.87 -0.15
CA ALA A 68 8.08 -7.15 1.10
C ALA A 68 6.56 -7.24 0.93
N HIS A 69 5.93 -8.06 1.75
CA HIS A 69 4.47 -8.13 1.92
C HIS A 69 4.16 -8.01 3.41
N LEU A 70 3.49 -6.92 3.80
CA LEU A 70 3.11 -6.63 5.17
C LEU A 70 1.64 -6.97 5.37
N VAL A 71 1.37 -8.07 6.07
CA VAL A 71 0.01 -8.51 6.37
C VAL A 71 -0.41 -8.00 7.75
N LEU A 72 -1.56 -7.31 7.84
CA LEU A 72 -2.06 -6.71 9.09
C LEU A 72 -2.11 -7.70 10.27
N ALA A 73 -2.44 -8.97 9.98
CA ALA A 73 -2.53 -10.02 11.00
C ALA A 73 -1.16 -10.45 11.58
N GLU A 74 -0.06 -10.15 10.88
CA GLU A 74 1.30 -10.54 11.24
C GLU A 74 2.11 -9.36 11.77
N VAL A 75 1.96 -8.20 11.13
CA VAL A 75 2.59 -6.94 11.49
C VAL A 75 1.52 -5.85 11.48
N ASN A 76 1.49 -5.00 12.50
CA ASN A 76 0.55 -3.89 12.51
C ASN A 76 0.85 -2.98 11.31
N THR A 77 -0.11 -2.84 10.40
CA THR A 77 -0.04 -1.95 9.23
C THR A 77 -1.00 -0.76 9.35
N ASN A 78 -1.69 -0.62 10.49
CA ASN A 78 -2.63 0.48 10.70
C ASN A 78 -1.89 1.82 10.84
N LEU A 79 -1.93 2.62 9.77
CA LEU A 79 -1.25 3.90 9.66
C LEU A 79 -1.78 4.99 10.63
N SER A 80 -2.89 4.74 11.34
CA SER A 80 -3.39 5.62 12.42
C SER A 80 -2.72 5.36 13.77
N THR A 81 -1.86 4.35 13.87
CA THR A 81 -1.08 4.02 15.07
C THR A 81 0.38 4.29 14.83
N ASP A 82 1.11 4.72 15.86
CA ASP A 82 2.55 5.00 15.75
C ASP A 82 3.33 3.77 15.26
N ASP A 83 3.05 2.59 15.84
CA ASP A 83 3.71 1.34 15.46
C ASP A 83 3.38 0.95 14.01
N GLY A 84 2.11 1.07 13.60
CA GLY A 84 1.72 0.73 12.23
C GLY A 84 2.33 1.65 11.19
N TYR A 85 2.40 2.95 11.50
CA TYR A 85 3.10 3.93 10.68
C TYR A 85 4.60 3.60 10.56
N ALA A 86 5.25 3.30 11.69
CA ALA A 86 6.68 2.98 11.74
C ALA A 86 7.01 1.69 10.96
N ASN A 87 6.17 0.66 11.06
CA ASN A 87 6.37 -0.61 10.35
C ASN A 87 6.33 -0.43 8.83
N VAL A 88 5.30 0.24 8.31
CA VAL A 88 5.15 0.47 6.86
C VAL A 88 6.27 1.39 6.35
N ARG A 89 6.57 2.48 7.07
CA ARG A 89 7.67 3.37 6.72
C ARG A 89 9.02 2.66 6.71
N GLY A 90 9.29 1.81 7.70
CA GLY A 90 10.51 1.02 7.78
C GLY A 90 10.68 0.07 6.60
N ALA A 91 9.60 -0.60 6.18
CA ALA A 91 9.63 -1.49 5.03
C ALA A 91 9.91 -0.74 3.71
N LEU A 92 9.31 0.44 3.53
CA LEU A 92 9.57 1.30 2.36
C LEU A 92 11.05 1.71 2.28
N LEU A 93 11.64 2.12 3.42
CA LEU A 93 13.05 2.52 3.46
C LEU A 93 14.02 1.35 3.28
N ALA A 94 13.64 0.15 3.75
CA ALA A 94 14.44 -1.06 3.56
C ALA A 94 14.44 -1.56 2.11
N ALA A 95 13.44 -1.18 1.32
CA ALA A 95 13.32 -1.54 -0.09
C ALA A 95 14.14 -0.64 -1.03
N GLU A 96 14.69 0.47 -0.55
CA GLU A 96 15.51 1.33 -1.40
C GLU A 96 16.83 0.64 -1.78
N PRO A 97 17.27 0.79 -3.04
CA PRO A 97 18.54 0.23 -3.48
C PRO A 97 19.68 0.83 -2.63
N THR A 98 20.52 -0.03 -2.07
CA THR A 98 21.73 0.40 -1.39
C THR A 98 22.68 0.99 -2.43
N PRO A 99 23.28 2.18 -2.20
CA PRO A 99 24.17 2.84 -3.16
C PRO A 99 25.44 2.03 -3.49
#